data_AF-A0AAW0G805-F1
#
_entry.id   AF-A0AAW0G805-F1
#
_cell.length_a   1.000
_cell.length_b   1.000
_cell.length_c   1.000
_cell.angle_alpha   90.00
_cell.angle_beta   90.00
_cell.angle_gamma   90.00
#
_symmetry.space_group_name_H-M   'P 1'
#
loop_
_entity.id
_entity.type
_entity.pdbx_description
1 polymer ?
#
loop_
_entity_poly.entity_id
_entity_poly.type
_entity_poly.pdbx_seq_one_letter_code
_entity_poly.pdbx_strand_id
1 'polypeptide(L)'
;MSDEVVHDTHFTKPTMTNAYASWKRVPTTSSAILGLDLPYRPPKNPIGAFLWRRRIWLETTFGLSLLEPWEKILVLVIIYLIVTLMLAGLYEFIPQQITPLYNRLLYYLFGHELNGDVGVSLRRLVVERQAGRDPIQL
;
A
#
# COMPACT_ATOMS: atom_id res chain seq x y z
N MET A 1 -6.15 -48.36 15.34
CA MET A 1 -4.78 -47.92 15.69
C MET A 1 -4.86 -46.41 15.69
N SER A 2 -4.89 -45.84 16.89
CA SER A 2 -5.55 -44.57 17.19
C SER A 2 -4.78 -43.36 16.68
N ASP A 3 -5.53 -42.38 16.14
CA ASP A 3 -5.04 -41.03 15.84
C ASP A 3 -4.80 -40.28 17.16
N GLU A 4 -3.55 -40.27 17.61
CA GLU A 4 -3.13 -39.50 18.76
C GLU A 4 -2.80 -38.06 18.32
N VAL A 5 -3.79 -37.19 18.46
CA VAL A 5 -3.61 -35.73 18.32
C VAL A 5 -2.84 -35.26 19.55
N VAL A 6 -1.51 -35.30 19.43
CA VAL A 6 -0.56 -34.87 20.46
C VAL A 6 -0.62 -33.35 20.62
N HIS A 7 -1.42 -32.91 21.59
CA HIS A 7 -1.48 -31.55 22.10
C HIS A 7 -0.38 -31.36 23.17
N ASP A 8 0.88 -31.25 22.75
CA ASP A 8 1.99 -31.05 23.70
C ASP A 8 2.35 -29.56 23.83
N THR A 9 1.79 -28.92 24.85
CA THR A 9 2.18 -27.59 25.35
C THR A 9 3.29 -27.67 26.41
N HIS A 10 4.32 -28.48 26.18
CA HIS A 10 5.47 -28.59 27.09
C HIS A 10 6.78 -28.27 26.35
N PHE A 11 7.49 -27.24 26.84
CA PHE A 11 8.83 -26.83 26.40
C PHE A 11 9.85 -27.93 26.70
N THR A 12 9.82 -29.00 25.91
CA THR A 12 10.79 -30.08 25.94
C THR A 12 11.86 -29.78 24.88
N LYS A 13 13.14 -29.94 25.25
CA LYS A 13 14.25 -29.75 24.30
C LYS A 13 14.04 -30.71 23.13
N PRO A 14 14.11 -30.25 21.87
CA PRO A 14 13.85 -31.11 20.73
C PRO A 14 14.89 -32.24 20.71
N THR A 15 14.42 -33.48 20.83
CA THR A 15 15.21 -34.67 20.49
C THR A 15 15.71 -34.52 19.05
N MET A 16 16.95 -34.95 18.76
CA MET A 16 17.56 -34.80 17.43
C MET A 16 16.68 -35.38 16.32
N THR A 17 15.80 -36.31 16.68
CA THR A 17 14.85 -36.90 15.77
C THR A 17 13.76 -35.94 15.29
N ASN A 18 13.16 -35.20 16.22
CA ASN A 18 12.14 -34.20 15.89
C ASN A 18 12.75 -32.95 15.23
N ALA A 19 14.01 -32.63 15.55
CA ALA A 19 14.76 -31.55 14.91
C ALA A 19 15.07 -31.83 13.42
N TYR A 20 15.40 -33.08 13.04
CA TYR A 20 15.62 -33.38 11.62
C TYR A 20 14.32 -33.34 10.80
N ALA A 21 13.17 -33.61 11.42
CA ALA A 21 11.90 -33.64 10.71
C ALA A 21 11.38 -32.22 10.45
N SER A 22 11.68 -31.29 11.36
CA SER A 22 11.18 -29.92 11.31
C SER A 22 11.83 -29.05 10.23
N TRP A 23 13.13 -29.20 9.93
CA TRP A 23 13.81 -28.39 8.89
C TRP A 23 13.34 -28.70 7.46
N LYS A 24 12.77 -29.90 7.23
CA LYS A 24 12.21 -30.29 5.93
C LYS A 24 10.81 -29.72 5.71
N ARG A 25 10.15 -29.16 6.73
CA ARG A 25 8.78 -28.65 6.61
C ARG A 25 8.73 -27.46 5.66
N VAL A 26 7.82 -27.55 4.70
CA VAL A 26 7.49 -26.42 3.83
C VAL A 26 6.52 -25.55 4.62
N PRO A 27 6.85 -24.28 4.90
CA PRO A 27 5.98 -23.42 5.67
C PRO A 27 4.69 -23.17 4.89
N THR A 28 3.57 -23.21 5.60
CA THR A 28 2.28 -22.75 5.09
C THR A 28 2.39 -21.28 4.68
N THR A 29 1.72 -20.88 3.60
CA THR A 29 1.85 -19.52 3.05
C THR A 29 1.49 -18.42 4.05
N SER A 30 0.49 -18.66 4.91
CA SER A 30 0.11 -17.72 5.98
C SER A 30 1.17 -17.57 7.06
N SER A 31 1.81 -18.66 7.50
CA SER A 31 2.90 -18.59 8.48
C SER A 31 4.16 -17.98 7.88
N ALA A 32 4.44 -18.20 6.59
CA ALA A 32 5.56 -17.55 5.92
C ALA A 32 5.39 -16.01 5.79
N ILE A 33 4.16 -15.53 5.61
CA ILE A 33 3.89 -14.10 5.40
C ILE A 33 3.65 -13.38 6.73
N LEU A 34 2.79 -13.94 7.60
CA LEU A 34 2.30 -13.30 8.83
C LEU A 34 2.85 -13.93 10.12
N GLY A 35 3.56 -15.06 10.02
CA GLY A 35 4.14 -15.72 11.19
C GLY A 35 5.24 -14.85 11.80
N LEU A 36 5.26 -14.78 13.13
CA LEU A 36 6.28 -14.04 13.87
C LEU A 36 7.69 -14.62 13.62
N ASP A 37 7.76 -15.95 13.53
CA ASP A 37 8.96 -16.69 13.15
C ASP A 37 9.14 -16.70 11.63
N LEU A 38 10.37 -16.47 11.18
CA LEU A 38 10.70 -16.31 9.77
C LEU A 38 11.24 -17.64 9.22
N PRO A 39 10.47 -18.37 8.39
CA PRO A 39 10.99 -19.59 7.81
C PRO A 39 12.08 -19.27 6.78
N TYR A 40 13.22 -19.93 6.89
CA TYR A 40 14.36 -19.79 5.98
C TYR A 40 14.08 -20.24 4.53
N ARG A 41 12.94 -20.90 4.27
CA ARG A 41 12.56 -21.41 2.95
C ARG A 41 11.38 -20.63 2.37
N PRO A 42 11.42 -20.27 1.07
CA PRO A 42 10.26 -19.67 0.41
C PRO A 42 9.10 -20.67 0.33
N PRO A 43 7.84 -20.20 0.48
CA PRO A 43 6.66 -21.02 0.21
C PRO A 43 6.55 -21.35 -1.29
N LYS A 44 5.90 -22.46 -1.64
CA LYS A 44 5.78 -22.94 -3.04
C LYS A 44 4.97 -22.01 -3.95
N ASN A 45 4.10 -21.18 -3.36
CA ASN A 45 3.22 -20.28 -4.12
C ASN A 45 4.01 -19.08 -4.67
N PRO A 46 3.84 -18.68 -5.95
CA PRO A 46 4.62 -17.60 -6.55
C PRO A 46 4.39 -16.25 -5.87
N ILE A 47 3.13 -15.93 -5.54
CA ILE A 47 2.76 -14.71 -4.79
C ILE A 47 3.34 -14.76 -3.37
N GLY A 48 3.29 -15.93 -2.72
CA GLY A 48 3.88 -16.13 -1.41
C GLY A 48 5.40 -15.99 -1.41
N ALA A 49 6.08 -16.48 -2.46
CA ALA A 49 7.52 -16.36 -2.63
C ALA A 49 7.95 -14.91 -2.86
N PHE A 50 7.14 -14.13 -3.61
CA PHE A 50 7.37 -12.70 -3.79
C PHE A 50 7.24 -11.92 -2.49
N LEU A 51 6.15 -12.15 -1.73
CA LEU A 51 5.93 -11.52 -0.43
C LEU A 51 7.00 -11.92 0.59
N TRP A 52 7.41 -13.20 0.60
CA TRP A 52 8.51 -13.69 1.42
C TRP A 52 9.82 -12.98 1.09
N ARG A 53 10.18 -12.79 -0.19
CA ARG A 53 11.37 -12.03 -0.59
C ARG A 53 11.30 -10.58 -0.13
N ARG A 54 10.15 -9.91 -0.28
CA ARG A 54 9.97 -8.52 0.15
C ARG A 54 10.11 -8.40 1.68
N ARG A 55 9.57 -9.37 2.42
CA ARG A 55 9.71 -9.48 3.87
C ARG A 55 11.17 -9.67 4.30
N ILE A 56 11.89 -10.64 3.70
CA ILE A 56 13.32 -10.88 4.00
C ILE A 56 14.15 -9.63 3.71
N TRP A 57 13.88 -8.94 2.60
CA TRP A 57 14.58 -7.71 2.24
C TRP A 57 14.31 -6.59 3.24
N LEU A 58 13.07 -6.40 3.67
CA LEU A 58 12.73 -5.45 4.73
C LEU A 58 13.41 -5.82 6.04
N GLU A 59 13.37 -7.09 6.45
CA GLU A 59 13.98 -7.56 7.70
C GLU A 59 15.49 -7.37 7.71
N THR A 60 16.15 -7.59 6.56
CA THR A 60 17.61 -7.40 6.40
C THR A 60 18.00 -5.92 6.37
N THR A 61 17.27 -5.09 5.62
CA THR A 61 17.64 -3.68 5.40
C THR A 61 17.43 -2.83 6.66
N PHE A 62 16.38 -3.13 7.42
CA PHE A 62 16.07 -2.42 8.67
C PHE A 62 16.71 -3.08 9.91
N GLY A 63 17.44 -4.18 9.76
CA GLY A 63 18.04 -4.90 10.89
C GLY A 63 17.02 -5.49 11.85
N LEU A 64 15.76 -5.69 11.42
CA LEU A 64 14.66 -6.21 12.24
C LEU A 64 14.91 -7.63 12.74
N SER A 65 15.92 -8.33 12.21
CA SER A 65 16.37 -9.63 12.70
C SER A 65 17.10 -9.57 14.04
N LEU A 66 17.57 -8.38 14.46
CA LEU A 66 18.32 -8.17 15.71
C LEU A 66 17.44 -7.63 16.84
N LEU A 67 16.23 -7.15 16.51
CA LEU A 67 15.32 -6.51 17.46
C LEU A 67 14.48 -7.56 18.19
N GLU A 68 14.16 -7.28 19.45
CA GLU A 68 13.23 -8.11 20.19
C GLU A 68 11.82 -8.06 19.56
N PRO A 69 10.98 -9.10 19.74
CA PRO A 69 9.66 -9.16 19.11
C PRO A 69 8.77 -7.94 19.40
N TRP A 70 8.91 -7.31 20.57
CA TRP A 70 8.15 -6.12 20.95
C TRP A 70 8.68 -4.84 20.28
N GLU A 71 10.01 -4.70 20.14
CA GLU A 71 10.64 -3.54 19.48
C GLU A 71 10.26 -3.51 18.00
N LYS A 72 10.23 -4.69 17.38
CA LYS A 72 9.75 -4.88 16.01
C LYS A 72 8.32 -4.35 15.82
N ILE A 73 7.43 -4.58 16.79
CA ILE A 73 6.06 -4.06 16.75
C ILE A 73 6.06 -2.53 16.81
N LEU A 74 6.86 -1.91 17.69
CA LEU A 74 6.95 -0.45 17.77
C LEU A 74 7.46 0.18 16.48
N VAL A 75 8.52 -0.38 15.89
CA VAL A 75 9.06 0.12 14.62
C VAL A 75 8.02 0.03 13.50
N LEU A 76 7.28 -1.08 13.42
CA LEU A 76 6.21 -1.24 12.43
C LEU A 76 5.09 -0.22 12.62
N VAL A 77 4.70 0.08 13.87
CA VAL A 77 3.69 1.11 14.18
C VAL A 77 4.18 2.49 13.75
N ILE A 78 5.44 2.83 14.03
CA ILE A 78 6.03 4.13 13.64
C ILE A 78 6.06 4.25 12.11
N ILE A 79 6.53 3.22 11.40
CA ILE A 79 6.55 3.21 9.93
C ILE A 79 5.12 3.35 9.39
N TYR A 80 4.15 2.62 9.95
CA TYR A 80 2.75 2.71 9.53
C TYR A 80 2.18 4.11 9.74
N LEU A 81 2.49 4.76 10.87
CA LEU A 81 2.10 6.14 11.14
C LEU A 81 2.70 7.09 10.12
N ILE A 82 4.01 7.01 9.86
CA ILE A 82 4.70 7.86 8.88
C ILE A 82 4.09 7.68 7.49
N VAL A 83 3.90 6.42 7.05
CA VAL A 83 3.31 6.12 5.73
C VAL A 83 1.88 6.63 5.65
N THR A 84 1.09 6.48 6.71
CA THR A 84 -0.30 6.97 6.74
C THR A 84 -0.35 8.50 6.68
N LEU A 85 0.51 9.19 7.44
CA LEU A 85 0.64 10.65 7.36
C LEU A 85 1.10 11.09 5.97
N MET A 86 2.07 10.39 5.39
CA MET A 86 2.58 10.69 4.05
C MET A 86 1.50 10.49 2.99
N LEU A 87 0.72 9.40 3.07
CA LEU A 87 -0.41 9.13 2.17
C LEU A 87 -1.54 10.15 2.36
N ALA A 88 -1.87 10.50 3.60
CA ALA A 88 -2.87 11.52 3.90
C ALA A 88 -2.46 12.88 3.33
N GLY A 89 -1.22 13.30 3.58
CA GLY A 89 -0.66 14.54 3.03
C GLY A 89 -0.58 14.51 1.50
N LEU A 90 -0.18 13.38 0.92
CA LEU A 90 -0.12 13.20 -0.53
C LEU A 90 -1.53 13.26 -1.16
N TYR A 91 -2.53 12.65 -0.51
CA TYR A 91 -3.92 12.68 -0.97
C TYR A 91 -4.49 14.09 -0.99
N GLU A 92 -4.11 14.92 -0.01
CA GLU A 92 -4.51 16.32 0.03
C GLU A 92 -3.69 17.21 -0.94
N PHE A 93 -2.41 16.89 -1.14
CA PHE A 93 -1.49 17.67 -1.98
C PHE A 93 -1.67 17.41 -3.49
N ILE A 94 -1.90 16.17 -3.89
CA ILE A 94 -2.07 15.78 -5.29
C ILE A 94 -3.15 16.59 -6.02
N PRO A 95 -4.42 16.69 -5.55
CA PRO A 95 -5.47 17.38 -6.30
C PRO A 95 -5.16 18.86 -6.53
N GLN A 96 -4.42 19.50 -5.63
CA GLN A 96 -4.01 20.89 -5.76
C GLN A 96 -3.00 21.09 -6.91
N GLN A 97 -2.12 20.11 -7.13
CA GLN A 97 -1.04 20.20 -8.12
C GLN A 97 -1.46 19.75 -9.53
N ILE A 98 -2.49 18.90 -9.66
CA ILE A 98 -2.91 18.41 -10.98
C ILE A 98 -3.55 19.53 -11.81
N THR A 99 -4.30 20.44 -11.18
CA THR A 99 -5.00 21.54 -11.87
C THR A 99 -4.06 22.41 -12.73
N PRO A 100 -2.95 22.98 -12.21
CA PRO A 100 -2.03 23.76 -13.02
C PRO A 100 -1.23 22.92 -14.03
N LEU A 101 -0.91 21.67 -13.68
CA LEU A 101 -0.13 20.78 -14.55
C LEU A 101 -0.93 20.35 -15.78
N TYR A 102 -2.22 20.07 -15.57
CA TYR A 102 -3.16 19.71 -16.63
C TYR A 102 -3.30 20.84 -17.66
N ASN A 103 -3.42 22.10 -17.20
CA ASN A 103 -3.50 23.25 -18.09
C ASN A 103 -2.23 23.41 -18.95
N ARG A 104 -1.05 23.15 -18.38
CA ARG A 104 0.21 23.17 -19.12
C ARG A 104 0.32 22.01 -20.10
N LEU A 105 -0.11 20.81 -19.71
CA LEU A 105 -0.13 19.64 -20.61
C LEU A 105 -1.06 19.86 -21.79
N LEU A 106 -2.25 20.43 -21.56
CA LEU A 106 -3.17 20.79 -22.64
C LEU A 106 -2.60 21.85 -23.57
N TYR A 107 -1.88 22.85 -23.04
CA TYR A 107 -1.18 23.84 -23.85
C TYR A 107 -0.15 23.17 -24.77
N TYR A 108 0.64 22.24 -24.26
CA TYR A 108 1.65 21.53 -25.06
C TYR A 108 1.05 20.51 -26.04
N LEU A 109 -0.07 19.86 -25.70
CA LEU A 109 -0.72 18.88 -26.59
C LEU A 109 -1.55 19.52 -27.70
N PHE A 110 -2.31 20.57 -27.38
CA PHE A 110 -3.30 21.15 -28.29
C PHE A 110 -2.89 22.52 -28.84
N GLY A 111 -1.79 23.10 -28.35
CA GLY A 111 -1.24 24.36 -28.86
C GLY A 111 -2.12 25.59 -28.61
N HIS A 112 -3.25 25.44 -27.92
CA HIS A 112 -4.21 26.51 -27.66
C HIS A 112 -4.65 26.53 -26.20
N GLU A 113 -4.78 27.73 -25.64
CA GLU A 113 -5.21 27.99 -24.27
C GLU A 113 -6.72 27.75 -24.12
N LEU A 114 -7.11 26.51 -23.82
CA LEU A 114 -8.51 26.15 -23.54
C LEU A 114 -9.12 26.88 -22.32
N ASN A 115 -8.31 27.58 -21.52
CA ASN A 115 -8.69 28.04 -20.19
C ASN A 115 -9.03 29.54 -20.05
N GLY A 116 -8.84 30.35 -21.09
CA GLY A 116 -9.34 31.73 -21.11
C GLY A 116 -10.72 31.83 -21.75
N ASP A 117 -10.93 31.10 -22.85
CA ASP A 117 -12.04 31.39 -23.74
C ASP A 117 -13.27 30.53 -23.46
N VAL A 118 -13.14 29.24 -23.09
CA VAL A 118 -14.33 28.36 -22.95
C VAL A 118 -15.16 28.71 -21.70
N GLY A 119 -14.51 28.97 -20.56
CA GLY A 119 -15.19 29.37 -19.32
C GLY A 119 -15.82 30.77 -19.41
N VAL A 120 -15.12 31.72 -20.05
CA VAL A 120 -15.62 33.10 -20.25
C VAL A 120 -16.69 33.14 -21.35
N SER A 121 -16.51 32.39 -22.44
CA SER A 121 -17.49 32.27 -23.53
C SER A 121 -18.78 31.61 -23.07
N LEU A 122 -18.71 30.55 -22.25
CA LEU A 122 -19.92 29.94 -21.69
C LEU A 122 -20.65 30.91 -20.75
N ARG A 123 -19.92 31.68 -19.93
CA ARG A 123 -20.52 32.71 -19.07
C ARG A 123 -21.16 33.82 -19.89
N ARG A 124 -20.52 34.24 -20.98
CA ARG A 124 -21.02 35.26 -21.91
C ARG A 124 -22.28 34.81 -22.64
N LEU A 125 -22.30 33.57 -23.14
CA LEU A 125 -23.44 32.99 -23.84
C LEU A 125 -24.64 32.78 -22.92
N VAL A 126 -24.40 32.39 -21.66
CA VAL A 126 -25.47 32.30 -20.65
C VAL A 126 -26.03 33.69 -20.33
N VAL A 127 -25.17 34.71 -20.19
CA VAL A 127 -25.59 36.10 -19.98
C VAL A 127 -26.39 36.63 -21.18
N GLU A 128 -25.94 36.41 -22.42
CA GLU A 128 -26.68 36.82 -23.63
C GLU A 128 -28.04 36.11 -23.77
N ARG A 129 -28.09 34.81 -23.45
CA ARG A 129 -29.36 34.04 -23.40
C ARG A 129 -30.33 34.57 -22.33
N GLN A 130 -29.80 35.11 -21.24
CA GLN A 130 -30.61 35.69 -20.16
C GLN A 130 -31.10 37.09 -20.54
N ALA A 131 -30.22 37.92 -21.12
CA ALA A 131 -30.55 39.26 -21.59
C ALA A 131 -31.59 39.28 -22.73
N GLY A 132 -31.62 38.23 -23.56
CA GLY A 132 -32.67 38.05 -24.58
C GLY A 132 -34.01 37.51 -24.04
N ARG A 133 -34.11 37.18 -22.75
CA ARG A 133 -35.33 36.61 -22.13
C ARG A 133 -36.16 37.66 -21.37
N ASP A 134 -35.61 38.83 -21.09
CA ASP A 134 -36.34 39.88 -20.36
C ASP A 134 -37.13 40.75 -21.35
N PRO A 135 -38.48 40.66 -21.42
CA PRO A 135 -39.25 41.61 -22.18
C PRO A 135 -39.08 42.98 -21.52
N ILE A 136 -38.61 43.96 -22.32
CA ILE A 136 -38.49 45.36 -21.93
C ILE A 136 -39.85 45.81 -21.37
N GLN A 137 -39.94 45.95 -20.04
CA GLN A 137 -41.02 46.64 -19.38
C GLN A 137 -40.72 48.14 -19.53
N LEU A 138 -41.37 48.74 -20.53
CA LEU A 138 -41.48 50.18 -20.74
C LEU A 138 -42.52 50.78 -19.77
#